data_AF-A0A937JQZ0-F1
#
_entry.id   AF-A0A937JQZ0-F1
#
_cell.length_a   1.000
_cell.length_b   1.000
_cell.length_c   1.000
_cell.angle_alpha   90.00
_cell.angle_beta   90.00
_cell.angle_gamma   90.00
#
_symmetry.space_group_name_H-M   'P 1'
#
loop_
_entity.id
_entity.type
_entity.pdbx_description
1 polymer ?
#
loop_
_entity_poly.entity_id
_entity_poly.type
_entity_poly.pdbx_seq_one_letter_code
_entity_poly.pdbx_strand_id
1 'polypeptide(L)' 'MANLKVSSKVRADYDGDLAALRSDCARMVPHWAVPEHAEPRPVPPSLIHGVKVPARSARLLDAMSDYGD' A
#
# COMPACT_ATOMS: atom_id res chain seq x y z
N MET A 1 -19.81 -2.37 29.49
CA MET A 1 -18.71 -2.37 28.50
C MET A 1 -18.71 -3.72 27.80
N ALA A 2 -19.24 -3.79 26.57
CA ALA A 2 -19.34 -5.06 25.85
C ALA A 2 -18.02 -5.37 25.14
N ASN A 3 -17.44 -6.52 25.46
CA ASN A 3 -16.17 -6.98 24.89
C ASN A 3 -16.33 -7.28 23.40
N LEU A 4 -15.46 -6.68 22.58
CA LEU A 4 -15.36 -6.97 21.15
C LEU A 4 -14.85 -8.41 20.98
N LYS A 5 -15.73 -9.32 20.53
CA LYS A 5 -15.34 -10.66 20.08
C LYS A 5 -14.43 -10.49 18.86
N VAL A 6 -13.13 -10.63 19.05
CA VAL A 6 -12.17 -10.81 17.94
C VAL A 6 -12.52 -12.14 17.31
N SER A 7 -13.31 -12.09 16.24
CA SER A 7 -13.56 -13.24 15.39
C SER A 7 -12.20 -13.72 14.88
N SER A 8 -11.91 -15.01 15.10
CA SER A 8 -10.66 -15.63 14.70
C SER A 8 -10.43 -15.35 13.22
N LYS A 9 -9.49 -14.44 12.97
CA LYS A 9 -8.91 -14.06 11.68
C LYS A 9 -8.99 -15.22 10.71
N VAL A 10 -9.68 -15.05 9.58
CA VAL A 10 -9.50 -15.90 8.40
C VAL A 10 -7.99 -16.05 8.23
N ARG A 11 -7.47 -17.27 8.44
CA ARG A 11 -6.12 -17.58 7.98
C ARG A 11 -6.22 -17.43 6.48
N ALA A 12 -5.67 -16.36 5.93
CA ALA A 12 -5.47 -16.28 4.49
C ALA A 12 -4.66 -17.53 4.14
N ASP A 13 -5.27 -18.41 3.37
CA ASP A 13 -4.65 -19.52 2.71
C ASP A 13 -3.65 -18.93 1.71
N TYR A 14 -2.43 -18.67 2.18
CA TYR A 14 -1.33 -18.17 1.35
C TYR A 14 -0.82 -19.22 0.34
N ASP A 15 -1.48 -20.38 0.26
CA ASP A 15 -1.20 -21.50 -0.66
C ASP A 15 -2.01 -21.41 -1.97
N GLY A 16 -2.80 -20.33 -2.13
CA GLY A 16 -3.53 -20.03 -3.36
C GLY A 16 -2.64 -19.51 -4.49
N ASP A 17 -3.05 -19.73 -5.73
CA ASP A 17 -2.36 -19.19 -6.92
C ASP A 17 -2.54 -17.66 -7.08
N LEU A 18 -1.85 -17.06 -8.05
CA LEU A 18 -1.96 -15.62 -8.31
C LEU A 18 -3.37 -15.18 -8.72
N ALA A 19 -4.20 -16.06 -9.27
CA ALA A 19 -5.58 -15.75 -9.61
C ALA A 19 -6.45 -15.64 -8.35
N ALA A 20 -6.23 -16.53 -7.37
CA ALA A 20 -6.86 -16.47 -6.05
C ALA A 20 -6.50 -15.15 -5.34
N LEU A 21 -5.21 -14.76 -5.35
CA LEU A 21 -4.76 -13.49 -4.76
C LEU A 21 -5.43 -12.28 -5.43
N ARG A 22 -5.54 -12.26 -6.76
CA ARG A 22 -6.22 -11.16 -7.47
C ARG A 22 -7.70 -11.07 -7.11
N SER A 23 -8.35 -12.21 -6.94
CA SER A 23 -9.74 -12.28 -6.48
C SER A 23 -9.90 -11.73 -5.06
N ASP A 24 -8.98 -12.06 -4.15
CA ASP A 24 -8.94 -11.50 -2.80
C ASP A 24 -8.79 -9.98 -2.80
N CYS A 25 -7.87 -9.45 -3.60
CA CYS A 25 -7.72 -8.00 -3.75
C CYS A 25 -9.02 -7.35 -4.24
N ALA A 26 -9.70 -7.96 -5.23
CA ALA A 26 -10.97 -7.45 -5.75
C ALA A 26 -12.08 -7.47 -4.68
N ARG A 27 -12.15 -8.52 -3.86
CA ARG A 27 -13.10 -8.61 -2.72
C ARG A 27 -12.87 -7.52 -1.67
N MET A 28 -11.65 -7.04 -1.53
CA MET A 28 -11.32 -5.98 -0.58
C MET A 28 -11.62 -4.57 -1.13
N VAL A 29 -11.75 -4.38 -2.46
CA VAL A 29 -12.03 -3.06 -3.10
C VAL A 29 -13.14 -2.26 -2.41
N PRO A 30 -14.32 -2.83 -2.10
CA PRO A 30 -15.42 -2.07 -1.50
C PRO A 30 -15.11 -1.51 -0.10
N HIS A 31 -14.08 -2.03 0.58
CA HIS A 31 -13.68 -1.57 1.92
C HIS A 31 -12.66 -0.42 1.88
N TRP A 32 -12.11 -0.12 0.71
CA TRP A 32 -11.22 1.03 0.55
C TRP A 32 -12.02 2.20 -0.03
N ALA A 33 -12.29 3.19 0.82
CA ALA A 33 -12.78 4.47 0.35
C ALA A 33 -11.67 5.15 -0.45
N VAL A 34 -11.86 5.29 -1.75
CA VAL A 34 -11.03 6.16 -2.58
C VAL A 34 -11.56 7.57 -2.38
N PRO A 35 -10.78 8.51 -1.79
CA PRO A 35 -11.20 9.89 -1.71
C PRO A 35 -11.44 10.41 -3.13
N GLU A 36 -12.45 11.26 -3.30
CA GLU A 36 -12.64 11.98 -4.56
C GLU A 36 -11.36 12.76 -4.87
N HIS A 37 -10.61 12.30 -5.86
CA HIS A 37 -9.41 12.98 -6.30
C HIS A 37 -9.84 14.21 -7.10
N ALA A 38 -9.67 15.38 -6.51
CA ALA A 38 -9.76 16.62 -7.26
C ALA A 38 -8.71 16.59 -8.40
N GLU A 39 -9.08 17.16 -9.55
CA GLU A 39 -8.16 17.33 -10.67
C GLU A 39 -6.85 17.98 -10.16
N PRO A 40 -5.68 17.37 -10.47
CA PRO A 40 -4.41 17.86 -9.97
C PRO A 40 -4.16 19.27 -10.50
N ARG A 41 -4.14 20.25 -9.61
CA ARG A 41 -3.80 21.63 -9.95
C ARG A 41 -2.28 21.80 -9.91
N PRO A 42 -1.67 22.52 -10.87
CA PRO A 42 -0.26 22.88 -10.79
C PRO A 42 0.04 23.56 -9.46
N VAL A 43 0.99 23.02 -8.71
CA VAL A 43 1.48 23.63 -7.47
C VAL A 43 2.76 24.42 -7.78
N PRO A 44 2.95 25.61 -7.18
CA PRO A 44 4.21 26.33 -7.33
C PRO A 44 5.36 25.46 -6.81
N PRO A 45 6.54 25.47 -7.47
CA PRO A 45 7.68 24.64 -7.07
C PRO A 45 8.12 24.82 -5.61
N SER A 46 7.88 26.00 -5.03
CA SER A 46 8.16 26.30 -3.62
C SER A 46 7.36 25.44 -2.63
N LEU A 47 6.22 24.87 -3.04
CA LEU A 47 5.40 23.96 -2.24
C LEU A 47 5.75 22.49 -2.47
N ILE A 48 6.60 22.18 -3.44
CA ILE A 48 7.14 20.84 -3.63
C ILE A 48 8.28 20.68 -2.63
N HIS A 49 7.94 20.32 -1.40
CA HIS A 49 8.92 19.93 -0.42
C HIS A 49 9.45 18.54 -0.78
N GLY A 50 10.65 18.49 -1.35
CA GLY A 50 11.31 17.23 -1.68
C GLY A 50 11.51 16.35 -0.44
N VAL A 51 11.45 15.04 -0.63
CA VAL A 51 11.79 14.09 0.42
C VAL A 51 13.30 13.87 0.41
N LYS A 52 13.99 14.17 1.52
CA LYS A 52 15.41 13.87 1.66
C LYS A 52 15.57 12.47 2.25
N VAL A 53 15.97 11.52 1.41
CA VAL A 53 16.24 10.15 1.85
C VAL A 53 17.69 10.05 2.36
N PRO A 54 17.93 9.55 3.59
CA PRO A 54 19.28 9.31 4.07
C PRO A 54 20.01 8.26 3.23
N ALA A 55 21.32 8.44 3.00
CA ALA A 55 22.12 7.54 2.17
C ALA A 55 22.08 6.07 2.63
N ARG A 56 21.98 5.82 3.95
CA ARG A 56 21.84 4.46 4.49
C ARG A 56 20.56 3.78 4.01
N SER A 57 19.46 4.51 3.95
CA SER A 57 18.17 3.98 3.47
C SER A 57 18.20 3.72 1.97
N ALA A 58 18.81 4.62 1.19
CA ALA A 58 18.97 4.42 -0.25
C ALA A 58 19.77 3.15 -0.58
N ARG A 59 20.85 2.87 0.17
CA ARG A 59 21.67 1.65 0.01
C ARG A 59 20.93 0.36 0.34
N LEU A 60 19.94 0.40 1.23
CA LEU A 60 19.10 -0.77 1.49
C LEU A 60 18.22 -1.10 0.30
N LEU A 61 17.74 -0.10 -0.44
CA LEU A 61 16.95 -0.29 -1.66
C LEU A 61 17.83 -0.75 -2.84
N ASP A 62 19.03 -0.19 -2.97
CA ASP A 62 20.03 -0.59 -3.99
C ASP A 62 20.43 -2.07 -3.86
N ALA A 63 20.39 -2.60 -2.65
CA ALA A 63 20.62 -4.03 -2.38
C ALA A 63 19.41 -4.93 -2.66
N MET A 64 18.24 -4.37 -2.99
CA MET A 64 17.03 -5.09 -3.39
C MET A 64 16.85 -4.97 -4.90
N SER A 65 17.48 -5.87 -5.66
CA SER A 65 17.48 -5.87 -7.13
C SER A 65 16.09 -5.92 -7.77
N ASP A 66 15.06 -6.33 -7.03
CA ASP A 66 13.68 -6.43 -7.52
C ASP A 66 12.95 -5.07 -7.65
N TYR A 67 13.55 -3.99 -7.14
CA TYR A 67 12.96 -2.64 -7.11
C TYR A 67 13.92 -1.61 -7.75
N GLY A 68 14.23 -1.76 -9.05
CA GLY A 68 15.20 -0.84 -9.67
C GLY A 68 15.34 -0.84 -11.20
N ASP A 69 14.59 -1.67 -11.94
CA ASP A 69 14.50 -1.63 -13.41
C ASP A 69 13.05 -1.33 -13.84
#